data_AF-A0A351J0L3-F1
#
_entry.id   AF-A0A351J0L3-F1
#
_cell.length_a   1.000
_cell.length_b   1.000
_cell.length_c   1.000
_cell.angle_alpha   90.00
_cell.angle_beta   90.00
_cell.angle_gamma   90.00
#
_symmetry.space_group_name_H-M   'P 1'
#
loop_
_entity.id
_entity.type
_entity.pdbx_description
1 polymer ?
#
loop_
_entity_poly.entity_id
_entity_poly.type
_entity_poly.pdbx_seq_one_letter_code
_entity_poly.pdbx_strand_id
1 'polypeptide(L)'
;MAFSHTRVLLYETCNALSIKPNGVYVDCTLGGGGHAEVIASRLGTRGRLIAIDCDPQAMTAARARLISYQDRITYVLDNFCNMASILKSYAPDGIDGAIIDPGVSSHQLDSPERGFSYHSADAPLDMRMSQVGKSAADVVNTYSQSELKRIISQYGEERFANRIAKEIVQRRETMLFSTTGQLADAIKSAIPGGYYEDKHPARRTFQAIRIEVNNELDIIPPTLMTLVEALKIDGILAVITFHSLEDRAVKETFQRYVEGCTCPRDFPVCICGFKPKLKILNRKPMVASKEELETNSRSRSAKLRTVQKI
;
A
#
# COMPACT_ATOMS: atom_id res chain seq x y z
N MET A 1 -14.37 2.63 24.34
CA MET A 1 -14.43 1.22 23.92
C MET A 1 -13.05 0.81 23.43
N ALA A 2 -12.49 -0.28 23.94
CA ALA A 2 -11.17 -0.76 23.52
C ALA A 2 -11.24 -1.19 22.05
N PHE A 3 -10.51 -0.49 21.17
CA PHE A 3 -10.36 -0.86 19.77
C PHE A 3 -9.57 -2.17 19.69
N SER A 4 -10.27 -3.31 19.64
CA SER A 4 -9.68 -4.59 19.27
C SER A 4 -9.54 -4.63 17.75
N HIS A 5 -8.35 -4.30 17.24
CA HIS A 5 -8.05 -4.48 15.82
C HIS A 5 -6.82 -5.36 15.65
N THR A 6 -7.07 -6.62 15.28
CA THR A 6 -6.07 -7.54 14.75
C THR A 6 -5.51 -6.98 13.44
N ARG A 7 -4.21 -6.73 13.36
CA ARG A 7 -3.54 -6.20 12.17
C ARG A 7 -3.33 -7.30 11.14
N VAL A 8 -3.37 -6.93 9.86
CA VAL A 8 -3.28 -7.85 8.73
C VAL A 8 -1.92 -8.55 8.75
N LEU A 9 -1.91 -9.88 8.83
CA LEU A 9 -0.69 -10.70 8.77
C LEU A 9 0.41 -10.23 9.75
N LEU A 10 0.02 -9.76 10.94
CA LEU A 10 0.93 -9.11 11.89
C LEU A 10 2.10 -10.01 12.27
N TYR A 11 1.80 -11.19 12.79
CA TYR A 11 2.82 -12.10 13.30
C TYR A 11 3.58 -12.77 12.17
N GLU A 12 2.92 -13.12 11.08
CA GLU A 12 3.55 -13.66 9.86
C GLU A 12 4.60 -12.69 9.33
N THR A 13 4.27 -11.41 9.23
CA THR A 13 5.18 -10.35 8.77
C THR A 13 6.36 -10.18 9.72
N CYS A 14 6.10 -9.96 11.01
CA CYS A 14 7.16 -9.71 11.98
C CYS A 14 8.06 -10.92 12.25
N ASN A 15 7.51 -12.14 12.16
CA ASN A 15 8.31 -13.36 12.28
C ASN A 15 9.17 -13.58 11.03
N ALA A 16 8.65 -13.28 9.84
CA ALA A 16 9.42 -13.40 8.62
C ALA A 16 10.64 -12.46 8.59
N LEU A 17 10.56 -11.27 9.22
CA LEU A 17 11.69 -10.33 9.31
C LEU A 17 12.89 -10.86 10.11
N SER A 18 12.75 -11.95 10.89
CA SER A 18 13.82 -12.50 11.71
C SER A 18 14.54 -11.43 12.54
N ILE A 19 13.76 -10.64 13.30
CA ILE A 19 14.21 -9.39 13.92
C ILE A 19 15.43 -9.62 14.83
N LYS A 20 16.51 -8.90 14.53
CA LYS A 20 17.76 -8.88 15.28
C LYS A 20 17.69 -7.74 16.30
N PRO A 21 18.04 -7.96 17.59
CA PRO A 21 17.93 -6.91 18.61
C PRO A 21 18.69 -5.61 18.28
N ASN A 22 19.85 -5.71 17.63
CA ASN A 22 20.66 -4.52 17.27
C ASN A 22 20.50 -4.12 15.79
N GLY A 23 19.47 -4.62 15.11
CA GLY A 23 19.24 -4.33 13.69
C GLY A 23 18.56 -2.98 13.46
N VAL A 24 18.63 -2.51 12.21
CA VAL A 24 17.92 -1.32 11.73
C VAL A 24 16.76 -1.77 10.83
N TYR A 25 15.54 -1.42 11.21
CA TYR A 25 14.33 -1.77 10.47
C TYR A 25 13.61 -0.55 9.96
N VAL A 26 12.89 -0.70 8.85
CA VAL A 26 12.02 0.36 8.30
C VAL A 26 10.58 -0.14 8.25
N ASP A 27 9.66 0.59 8.86
CA ASP A 27 8.24 0.49 8.60
C ASP A 27 7.84 1.61 7.64
N CYS A 28 7.61 1.26 6.37
CA CYS A 28 7.34 2.24 5.31
C CYS A 28 5.92 2.79 5.35
N THR A 29 5.05 2.17 6.15
CA THR A 29 3.60 2.36 6.17
C THR A 29 3.11 2.20 7.60
N LEU A 30 3.63 3.03 8.50
CA LEU A 30 3.47 2.92 9.94
C LEU A 30 2.00 2.76 10.35
N GLY A 31 1.11 3.51 9.71
CA GLY A 31 -0.31 3.53 9.98
C GLY A 31 -0.57 3.78 11.46
N GLY A 32 -1.30 2.87 12.11
CA GLY A 32 -1.54 2.96 13.54
C GLY A 32 -0.40 2.44 14.43
N GLY A 33 0.72 1.96 13.88
CA GLY A 33 1.89 1.48 14.62
C GLY A 33 1.83 0.02 15.08
N GLY A 34 1.01 -0.83 14.47
CA GLY A 34 0.83 -2.22 14.90
C GLY A 34 2.05 -3.12 14.63
N HIS A 35 2.54 -3.16 13.39
CA HIS A 35 3.77 -3.89 13.07
C HIS A 35 4.99 -3.25 13.72
N ALA A 36 5.07 -1.92 13.71
CA ALA A 36 6.08 -1.16 14.43
C ALA A 36 6.19 -1.53 15.92
N GLU A 37 5.08 -1.76 16.62
CA GLU A 37 5.08 -2.15 18.04
C GLU A 37 5.75 -3.51 18.24
N VAL A 38 5.39 -4.50 17.42
CA VAL A 38 5.99 -5.83 17.47
C VAL A 38 7.47 -5.77 17.11
N ILE A 39 7.85 -4.98 16.11
CA ILE A 39 9.26 -4.79 15.75
C ILE A 39 10.02 -4.14 16.91
N ALA A 40 9.56 -2.98 17.40
CA ALA A 40 10.23 -2.20 18.42
C ALA A 40 10.36 -2.96 19.76
N SER A 41 9.37 -3.78 20.11
CA SER A 41 9.42 -4.64 21.31
C SER A 41 10.53 -5.69 21.28
N ARG A 42 11.00 -6.08 20.09
CA ARG A 42 12.08 -7.06 19.89
C ARG A 42 13.45 -6.42 19.68
N LEU A 43 13.52 -5.10 19.55
CA LEU A 43 14.78 -4.38 19.47
C LEU A 43 15.46 -4.30 20.84
N GLY A 44 16.78 -4.15 20.84
CA GLY A 44 17.60 -3.80 21.99
C GLY A 44 17.92 -2.31 21.99
N THR A 45 18.75 -1.86 22.92
CA THR A 45 19.12 -0.44 23.10
C THR A 45 19.83 0.17 21.89
N ARG A 46 20.52 -0.65 21.08
CA ARG A 46 21.17 -0.23 19.83
C ARG A 46 20.34 -0.49 18.58
N GLY A 47 19.22 -1.20 18.70
CA GLY A 47 18.30 -1.41 17.58
C GLY A 47 17.57 -0.12 17.23
N ARG A 48 17.21 0.03 15.97
CA ARG A 48 16.50 1.22 15.47
C ARG A 48 15.36 0.81 14.56
N LEU A 49 14.23 1.51 14.68
CA LEU A 49 13.10 1.45 13.77
C LEU A 49 12.87 2.83 13.16
N ILE A 50 12.89 2.92 11.84
CA ILE A 50 12.51 4.10 11.09
C ILE A 50 11.05 3.91 10.68
N ALA A 51 10.16 4.74 11.20
CA ALA A 51 8.71 4.62 11.07
C ALA A 51 8.18 5.76 10.20
N ILE A 52 7.70 5.43 9.00
CA ILE A 52 7.33 6.38 7.95
C ILE A 52 5.81 6.34 7.74
N ASP A 53 5.18 7.51 7.69
CA ASP A 53 3.80 7.64 7.21
C ASP A 53 3.60 9.02 6.59
N CYS A 54 2.70 9.11 5.61
CA CYS A 54 2.32 10.38 5.00
C CYS A 54 1.10 11.02 5.66
N ASP A 55 0.37 10.29 6.51
CA ASP A 55 -0.83 10.75 7.21
C ASP A 55 -0.47 11.24 8.64
N PRO A 56 -0.63 12.55 8.93
CA PRO A 56 -0.35 13.11 10.26
C PRO A 56 -1.21 12.51 11.38
N GLN A 57 -2.43 12.07 11.07
CA GLN A 57 -3.32 11.44 12.06
C GLN A 57 -2.82 10.04 12.44
N ALA A 58 -2.37 9.28 11.44
CA ALA A 58 -1.74 7.98 11.64
C ALA A 58 -0.47 8.12 12.51
N MET A 59 0.38 9.09 12.18
CA MET A 59 1.59 9.40 12.94
C MET A 59 1.30 9.73 14.41
N THR A 60 0.26 10.52 14.68
CA THR A 60 -0.17 10.88 16.03
C THR A 60 -0.62 9.65 16.83
N ALA A 61 -1.47 8.81 16.21
CA ALA A 61 -1.96 7.59 16.84
C ALA A 61 -0.83 6.58 17.11
N ALA A 62 0.11 6.43 16.17
CA ALA A 62 1.26 5.55 16.32
C ALA A 62 2.19 6.00 17.45
N ARG A 63 2.49 7.31 17.55
CA ARG A 63 3.31 7.85 18.65
C ARG A 63 2.71 7.58 20.03
N ALA A 64 1.39 7.67 20.16
CA ALA A 64 0.69 7.35 21.41
C ALA A 64 0.81 5.85 21.76
N ARG A 65 0.66 4.96 20.77
CA ARG A 65 0.81 3.50 20.96
C ARG A 65 2.25 3.13 21.33
N LEU A 66 3.22 3.75 20.68
CA LEU A 66 4.63 3.35 20.72
C LEU A 66 5.45 4.09 21.78
N ILE A 67 4.79 4.76 22.74
CA ILE A 67 5.44 5.61 23.74
C ILE A 67 6.50 4.86 24.57
N SER A 68 6.27 3.58 24.84
CA SER A 68 7.20 2.70 25.59
C SER A 68 8.48 2.36 24.83
N TYR A 69 8.54 2.63 23.52
CA TYR A 69 9.67 2.29 22.64
C TYR A 69 10.26 3.51 21.93
N GLN A 70 9.87 4.72 22.33
CA GLN A 70 10.22 5.97 21.65
C GLN A 70 11.74 6.21 21.51
N ASP A 71 12.54 5.66 22.42
CA ASP A 71 14.01 5.72 22.43
C ASP A 71 14.66 4.99 21.24
N ARG A 72 13.90 4.13 20.56
CA ARG A 72 14.38 3.27 19.46
C ARG A 72 13.73 3.61 18.13
N ILE A 73 12.80 4.56 18.10
CA ILE A 73 11.99 4.86 16.93
C ILE A 73 12.29 6.26 16.40
N THR A 74 12.61 6.33 15.12
CA THR A 74 12.69 7.58 14.36
C THR A 74 11.43 7.70 13.51
N TYR A 75 10.58 8.67 13.86
CA TYR A 75 9.35 8.96 13.12
C TYR A 75 9.61 9.95 12.00
N VAL A 76 9.17 9.61 10.79
CA VAL A 76 9.35 10.42 9.58
C VAL A 76 7.98 10.66 8.94
N LEU A 77 7.47 11.89 9.02
CA LEU A 77 6.23 12.29 8.35
C LEU A 77 6.56 12.62 6.90
N ASP A 78 6.56 11.60 6.04
CA ASP A 78 6.93 11.70 4.63
C ASP A 78 6.27 10.54 3.86
N ASN A 79 6.29 10.60 2.53
CA ASN A 79 5.86 9.49 1.69
C ASN A 79 7.05 8.54 1.42
N PHE A 80 6.80 7.24 1.48
CA PHE A 80 7.84 6.25 1.20
C PHE A 80 8.36 6.30 -0.25
N CYS A 81 7.73 7.05 -1.17
CA CYS A 81 8.34 7.35 -2.47
C CYS A 81 9.68 8.12 -2.34
N ASN A 82 9.90 8.83 -1.23
CA ASN A 82 11.15 9.51 -0.89
C ASN A 82 12.15 8.59 -0.18
N MET A 83 12.01 7.26 -0.29
CA MET A 83 12.82 6.28 0.44
C MET A 83 14.34 6.53 0.34
N ALA A 84 14.83 6.97 -0.83
CA ALA A 84 16.25 7.19 -1.03
C ALA A 84 16.81 8.32 -0.14
N SER A 85 16.09 9.43 0.01
CA SER A 85 16.51 10.55 0.87
C SER A 85 16.35 10.19 2.34
N ILE A 86 15.27 9.47 2.69
CA ILE A 86 14.99 8.99 4.05
C ILE A 86 16.13 8.06 4.51
N LEU A 87 16.46 7.04 3.72
CA LEU A 87 17.53 6.10 4.06
C LEU A 87 18.89 6.79 4.13
N LYS A 88 19.20 7.72 3.23
CA LYS A 88 20.45 8.49 3.31
C LYS A 88 20.57 9.26 4.62
N SER A 89 19.45 9.74 5.16
CA SER A 89 19.42 10.58 6.37
C SER A 89 19.44 9.74 7.66
N TYR A 90 18.73 8.61 7.66
CA TYR A 90 18.46 7.85 8.88
C TYR A 90 19.10 6.45 8.94
N ALA A 91 19.51 5.89 7.80
CA ALA A 91 20.16 4.58 7.71
C ALA A 91 21.24 4.53 6.57
N PRO A 92 22.26 5.41 6.60
CA PRO A 92 23.28 5.46 5.56
C PRO A 92 24.09 4.16 5.42
N ASP A 93 24.21 3.38 6.51
CA ASP A 93 24.92 2.10 6.54
C ASP A 93 24.04 0.89 6.13
N GLY A 94 22.82 1.16 5.65
CA GLY A 94 21.85 0.15 5.25
C GLY A 94 21.01 -0.42 6.39
N ILE A 95 20.08 -1.29 6.02
CA ILE A 95 19.01 -1.80 6.89
C ILE A 95 19.01 -3.33 6.96
N ASP A 96 18.57 -3.87 8.09
CA ASP A 96 18.43 -5.31 8.35
C ASP A 96 17.06 -5.84 7.93
N GLY A 97 16.07 -4.96 7.75
CA GLY A 97 14.81 -5.33 7.13
C GLY A 97 13.86 -4.17 6.93
N ALA A 98 12.82 -4.40 6.12
CA ALA A 98 11.78 -3.41 5.90
C ALA A 98 10.42 -4.07 5.70
N ILE A 99 9.36 -3.34 6.06
CA ILE A 99 7.98 -3.71 5.76
C ILE A 99 7.28 -2.64 4.94
N ILE A 100 6.41 -3.08 4.03
CA ILE A 100 5.47 -2.22 3.30
C ILE A 100 4.08 -2.87 3.37
N ASP A 101 3.11 -2.09 3.83
CA ASP A 101 1.69 -2.39 3.91
C ASP A 101 0.90 -1.24 3.24
N PRO A 102 0.88 -1.17 1.89
CA PRO A 102 0.43 0.00 1.11
C PRO A 102 -1.09 0.24 1.15
N GLY A 103 -1.80 -0.47 2.02
CA GLY A 103 -3.25 -0.35 2.18
C GLY A 103 -3.67 0.92 2.93
N VAL A 104 -4.97 1.22 2.85
CA VAL A 104 -5.61 2.23 3.69
C VAL A 104 -5.64 1.77 5.15
N SER A 105 -5.37 2.70 6.07
CA SER A 105 -5.49 2.41 7.50
C SER A 105 -6.95 2.28 7.92
N SER A 106 -7.22 1.53 8.99
CA SER A 106 -8.57 1.46 9.59
C SER A 106 -9.12 2.85 9.87
N HIS A 107 -8.31 3.75 10.42
CA HIS A 107 -8.72 5.12 10.72
C HIS A 107 -9.21 5.86 9.47
N GLN A 108 -8.55 5.70 8.32
CA GLN A 108 -8.98 6.33 7.07
C GLN A 108 -10.31 5.78 6.55
N LEU A 109 -10.59 4.49 6.77
CA LEU A 109 -11.85 3.85 6.39
C LEU A 109 -12.99 4.16 7.37
N ASP A 110 -12.67 4.25 8.65
CA ASP A 110 -13.62 4.40 9.75
C ASP A 110 -13.99 5.88 9.99
N SER A 111 -13.22 6.83 9.44
CA SER A 111 -13.50 8.27 9.40
C SER A 111 -14.31 8.66 8.15
N PRO A 112 -15.64 8.87 8.24
CA PRO A 112 -16.46 9.20 7.07
C PRO A 112 -15.96 10.45 6.35
N GLU A 113 -15.49 11.47 7.08
CA GLU A 113 -14.97 12.74 6.55
C GLU A 113 -13.81 12.58 5.55
N ARG A 114 -13.12 11.43 5.56
CA ARG A 114 -12.00 11.14 4.67
C ARG A 114 -12.44 10.62 3.29
N GLY A 115 -13.70 10.22 3.12
CA GLY A 115 -14.27 9.89 1.81
C GLY A 115 -13.81 8.56 1.20
N PHE A 116 -13.19 7.65 1.96
CA PHE A 116 -12.73 6.36 1.43
C PHE A 116 -13.84 5.29 1.32
N SER A 117 -14.91 5.45 2.10
CA SER A 117 -16.02 4.48 2.14
C SER A 117 -17.15 4.88 1.19
N TYR A 118 -17.67 3.88 0.48
CA TYR A 118 -18.93 3.95 -0.29
C TYR A 118 -20.09 3.23 0.42
N HIS A 119 -19.85 2.68 1.61
CA HIS A 119 -20.83 1.93 2.41
C HIS A 119 -21.50 2.79 3.50
N SER A 120 -20.83 3.87 3.92
CA SER A 120 -21.23 4.75 5.03
C SER A 120 -22.14 5.89 4.54
N ALA A 121 -22.70 6.67 5.48
CA ALA A 121 -23.41 7.93 5.18
C ALA A 121 -22.60 8.82 4.22
N ASP A 122 -23.33 9.63 3.44
CA ASP A 122 -22.74 10.48 2.40
C ASP A 122 -21.60 11.35 2.97
N ALA A 123 -20.45 11.33 2.31
CA ALA A 123 -19.21 11.89 2.83
C ALA A 123 -18.49 12.73 1.77
N PRO A 124 -17.63 13.70 2.14
CA PRO A 124 -16.82 14.45 1.19
C PRO A 124 -16.01 13.52 0.28
N LEU A 125 -15.98 13.81 -1.02
CA LEU A 125 -15.24 13.02 -2.01
C LEU A 125 -13.75 13.40 -1.99
N ASP A 126 -13.01 12.97 -0.96
CA ASP A 126 -11.60 13.34 -0.75
C ASP A 126 -10.60 12.24 -1.13
N MET A 127 -10.57 11.13 -0.39
CA MET A 127 -9.65 9.99 -0.58
C MET A 127 -8.14 10.29 -0.48
N ARG A 128 -7.70 11.49 -0.08
CA ARG A 128 -6.26 11.77 0.10
C ARG A 128 -5.77 11.18 1.42
N MET A 129 -4.68 10.42 1.37
CA MET A 129 -3.98 9.92 2.55
C MET A 129 -3.20 11.05 3.24
N SER A 130 -2.44 11.84 2.48
CA SER A 130 -1.56 12.91 2.97
C SER A 130 -2.26 14.25 3.29
N GLN A 131 -3.55 14.38 2.95
CA GLN A 131 -4.32 15.64 3.00
C GLN A 131 -3.81 16.75 2.07
N VAL A 132 -2.89 16.45 1.15
CA VAL A 132 -2.32 17.41 0.19
C VAL A 132 -2.48 16.89 -1.24
N GLY A 133 -2.57 17.80 -2.21
CA GLY A 133 -2.70 17.45 -3.63
C GLY A 133 -4.15 17.35 -4.10
N LYS A 134 -4.35 16.75 -5.28
CA LYS A 134 -5.67 16.58 -5.90
C LYS A 134 -6.51 15.59 -5.11
N SER A 135 -7.74 15.99 -4.79
CA SER A 135 -8.74 15.11 -4.18
C SER A 135 -9.41 14.21 -5.22
N ALA A 136 -10.16 13.21 -4.75
CA ALA A 136 -11.04 12.40 -5.60
C ALA A 136 -12.07 13.28 -6.33
N ALA A 137 -12.60 14.32 -5.67
CA ALA A 137 -13.47 15.32 -6.30
C ALA A 137 -12.76 16.02 -7.47
N ASP A 138 -11.50 16.43 -7.29
CA ASP A 138 -10.72 17.05 -8.37
C ASP A 138 -10.54 16.09 -9.53
N VAL A 139 -10.17 14.82 -9.27
CA VAL A 139 -10.01 13.80 -10.30
C VAL A 139 -11.31 13.62 -11.10
N VAL A 140 -12.45 13.39 -10.43
CA VAL A 140 -13.71 13.12 -11.13
C VAL A 140 -14.27 14.36 -11.84
N ASN A 141 -14.02 15.56 -11.33
CA ASN A 141 -14.58 16.80 -11.89
C ASN A 141 -13.69 17.41 -12.98
N THR A 142 -12.37 17.15 -12.99
CA THR A 142 -11.44 17.81 -13.93
C THR A 142 -10.89 16.92 -15.03
N TYR A 143 -10.77 15.60 -14.82
CA TYR A 143 -10.18 14.71 -15.82
C TYR A 143 -11.08 14.61 -17.06
N SER A 144 -10.50 14.48 -18.25
CA SER A 144 -11.24 14.15 -19.46
C SER A 144 -11.89 12.76 -19.34
N GLN A 145 -12.91 12.49 -20.15
CA GLN A 145 -13.51 11.15 -20.22
C GLN A 145 -12.46 10.06 -20.53
N SER A 146 -11.47 10.39 -21.36
CA SER A 146 -10.40 9.46 -21.74
C SER A 146 -9.48 9.12 -20.57
N GLU A 147 -9.14 10.11 -19.74
CA GLU A 147 -8.33 9.92 -18.53
C GLU A 147 -9.11 9.14 -17.47
N LEU A 148 -10.39 9.48 -17.25
CA LEU A 148 -11.26 8.72 -16.34
C LEU A 148 -11.41 7.26 -16.78
N LYS A 149 -11.65 7.03 -18.07
CA LYS A 149 -11.71 5.67 -18.63
C LYS A 149 -10.39 4.92 -18.39
N ARG A 150 -9.24 5.59 -18.63
CA ARG A 150 -7.92 5.01 -18.44
C ARG A 150 -7.75 4.54 -16.99
N ILE A 151 -7.93 5.41 -16.00
CA ILE A 151 -7.71 5.06 -14.59
C ILE A 151 -8.69 3.98 -14.12
N ILE A 152 -9.97 4.07 -14.48
CA ILE A 152 -11.00 3.10 -14.07
C ILE A 152 -10.71 1.72 -14.68
N SER A 153 -10.28 1.68 -15.94
CA SER A 153 -9.91 0.44 -16.62
C SER A 153 -8.62 -0.16 -16.07
N GLN A 154 -7.57 0.64 -15.90
CA GLN A 154 -6.23 0.17 -15.54
C GLN A 154 -6.14 -0.19 -14.06
N TYR A 155 -6.62 0.68 -13.18
CA TYR A 155 -6.49 0.50 -11.74
C TYR A 155 -7.66 -0.24 -11.11
N GLY A 156 -8.86 -0.13 -11.70
CA GLY A 156 -10.05 -0.81 -11.21
C GLY A 156 -10.29 -2.19 -11.85
N GLU A 157 -9.60 -2.52 -12.94
CA GLU A 157 -9.91 -3.70 -13.78
C GLU A 157 -11.42 -3.77 -14.11
N GLU A 158 -12.03 -2.61 -14.41
CA GLU A 158 -13.48 -2.45 -14.59
C GLU A 158 -13.88 -2.46 -16.06
N ARG A 159 -14.67 -3.48 -16.45
CA ARG A 159 -15.14 -3.68 -17.83
C ARG A 159 -16.03 -2.54 -18.33
N PHE A 160 -16.77 -1.88 -17.45
CA PHE A 160 -17.65 -0.77 -17.78
C PHE A 160 -16.97 0.59 -17.69
N ALA A 161 -15.63 0.64 -17.62
CA ALA A 161 -14.86 1.88 -17.48
C ALA A 161 -15.30 2.99 -18.44
N ASN A 162 -15.55 2.66 -19.72
CA ASN A 162 -16.01 3.64 -20.71
C ASN A 162 -17.40 4.21 -20.40
N ARG A 163 -18.33 3.37 -19.92
CA ARG A 163 -19.70 3.81 -19.57
C ARG A 163 -19.68 4.65 -18.30
N ILE A 164 -18.93 4.21 -17.29
CA ILE A 164 -18.79 4.92 -16.02
C ILE A 164 -18.14 6.30 -16.26
N ALA A 165 -17.04 6.36 -17.03
CA ALA A 165 -16.40 7.63 -17.36
C ALA A 165 -17.34 8.58 -18.11
N LYS A 166 -18.13 8.07 -19.07
CA LYS A 166 -19.13 8.86 -19.78
C LYS A 166 -20.19 9.42 -18.83
N GLU A 167 -20.74 8.58 -17.96
CA GLU A 167 -21.77 8.97 -16.98
C GLU A 167 -21.26 10.05 -16.01
N ILE A 168 -20.02 9.91 -15.52
CA ILE A 168 -19.39 10.92 -14.66
C ILE A 168 -19.28 12.25 -15.39
N VAL A 169 -18.74 12.27 -16.61
CA VAL A 169 -18.59 13.51 -17.39
C VAL A 169 -19.95 14.15 -17.69
N GLN A 170 -20.96 13.36 -18.03
CA GLN A 170 -22.29 13.87 -18.31
C GLN A 170 -22.96 14.48 -17.06
N ARG A 171 -22.87 13.83 -15.90
CA ARG A 171 -23.50 14.35 -14.67
C ARG A 171 -22.85 15.62 -14.16
N ARG A 172 -21.51 15.72 -14.25
CA ARG A 172 -20.79 16.91 -13.78
C ARG A 172 -21.07 18.17 -14.60
N GLU A 173 -21.63 18.04 -15.81
CA GLU A 173 -22.11 19.21 -16.59
C GLU A 173 -23.30 19.91 -15.91
N THR A 174 -24.09 19.18 -15.11
CA THR A 174 -25.23 19.73 -14.37
C THR A 174 -24.87 20.03 -12.92
N MET A 175 -24.17 19.11 -12.25
CA MET A 175 -23.79 19.25 -10.85
C MET A 175 -22.46 18.55 -10.58
N LEU A 176 -21.47 19.30 -10.08
CA LEU A 176 -20.18 18.76 -9.69
C LEU A 176 -20.32 17.73 -8.56
N PHE A 177 -19.47 16.71 -8.58
CA PHE A 177 -19.40 15.71 -7.53
C PHE A 177 -18.68 16.29 -6.30
N SER A 178 -19.38 16.36 -5.18
CA SER A 178 -18.81 16.75 -3.89
C SER A 178 -18.81 15.61 -2.87
N THR A 179 -19.60 14.57 -3.09
CA THR A 179 -19.77 13.49 -2.13
C THR A 179 -19.62 12.07 -2.70
N THR A 180 -19.30 11.12 -1.83
CA THR A 180 -19.11 9.70 -2.17
C THR A 180 -20.42 9.06 -2.65
N GLY A 181 -21.57 9.44 -2.10
CA GLY A 181 -22.89 8.95 -2.50
C GLY A 181 -23.24 9.36 -3.93
N GLN A 182 -23.02 10.63 -4.29
CA GLN A 182 -23.24 11.11 -5.65
C GLN A 182 -22.44 10.30 -6.68
N LEU A 183 -21.16 10.07 -6.40
CA LEU A 183 -20.29 9.27 -7.27
C LEU A 183 -20.74 7.81 -7.32
N ALA A 184 -21.07 7.21 -6.18
CA ALA A 184 -21.55 5.83 -6.12
C ALA A 184 -22.83 5.64 -6.95
N ASP A 185 -23.75 6.58 -6.92
CA ASP A 185 -25.00 6.54 -7.67
C ASP A 185 -24.79 6.73 -9.17
N ALA A 186 -23.84 7.59 -9.57
CA ALA A 186 -23.42 7.70 -10.96
C ALA A 186 -22.87 6.35 -11.47
N ILE A 187 -21.97 5.72 -10.71
CA ILE A 187 -21.38 4.43 -11.09
C ILE A 187 -22.45 3.34 -11.20
N LYS A 188 -23.37 3.25 -10.23
CA LYS A 188 -24.47 2.28 -10.25
C LYS A 188 -25.32 2.44 -11.51
N SER A 189 -25.69 3.66 -11.88
CA SER A 189 -26.52 3.90 -13.06
C SER A 189 -25.86 3.52 -14.39
N ALA A 190 -24.52 3.55 -14.45
CA ALA A 190 -23.75 3.20 -15.65
C ALA A 190 -23.58 1.68 -15.84
N ILE A 191 -23.79 0.89 -14.78
CA ILE A 191 -23.61 -0.56 -14.77
C ILE A 191 -24.98 -1.23 -14.93
N PRO A 192 -25.19 -2.10 -15.94
CA PRO A 192 -26.48 -2.77 -16.09
C PRO A 192 -26.74 -3.74 -14.93
N GLY A 193 -27.97 -3.76 -14.41
CA GLY A 193 -28.28 -4.46 -13.15
C GLY A 193 -28.00 -5.96 -13.12
N GLY A 194 -28.03 -6.65 -14.28
CA GLY A 194 -27.65 -8.06 -14.38
C GLY A 194 -26.14 -8.34 -14.20
N TYR A 195 -25.33 -7.31 -14.02
CA TYR A 195 -23.87 -7.39 -13.87
C TYR A 195 -23.37 -6.98 -12.49
N TYR A 196 -24.28 -6.75 -11.54
CA TYR A 196 -23.92 -6.61 -10.14
C TYR A 196 -23.39 -7.95 -9.64
N GLU A 197 -22.08 -8.02 -9.37
CA GLU A 197 -21.47 -9.15 -8.66
C GLU A 197 -21.97 -9.15 -7.19
N ASP A 198 -21.60 -10.15 -6.38
CA ASP A 198 -21.89 -10.20 -4.93
C ASP A 198 -21.32 -9.00 -4.13
N LYS A 199 -20.65 -8.06 -4.79
CA LYS A 199 -19.97 -6.91 -4.22
C LYS A 199 -20.57 -5.62 -4.77
N HIS A 200 -20.49 -4.56 -3.97
CA HIS A 200 -21.01 -3.25 -4.35
C HIS A 200 -20.43 -2.76 -5.70
N PRO A 201 -21.26 -2.29 -6.65
CA PRO A 201 -20.82 -1.94 -8.01
C PRO A 201 -19.76 -0.84 -8.07
N ALA A 202 -19.77 0.09 -7.10
CA ALA A 202 -18.82 1.19 -7.05
C ALA A 202 -17.40 0.79 -6.58
N ARG A 203 -17.21 -0.43 -6.05
CA ARG A 203 -15.97 -0.84 -5.38
C ARG A 203 -14.72 -0.68 -6.26
N ARG A 204 -14.78 -1.13 -7.51
CA ARG A 204 -13.64 -1.10 -8.45
C ARG A 204 -13.28 0.33 -8.85
N THR A 205 -14.28 1.16 -9.12
CA THR A 205 -14.08 2.58 -9.45
C THR A 205 -13.53 3.38 -8.28
N PHE A 206 -14.05 3.15 -7.06
CA PHE A 206 -13.52 3.79 -5.86
C PHE A 206 -12.06 3.40 -5.62
N GLN A 207 -11.71 2.12 -5.78
CA GLN A 207 -10.33 1.67 -5.74
C GLN A 207 -9.46 2.37 -6.80
N ALA A 208 -9.94 2.45 -8.04
CA ALA A 208 -9.19 3.09 -9.12
C ALA A 208 -8.89 4.57 -8.86
N ILE A 209 -9.89 5.32 -8.39
CA ILE A 209 -9.75 6.74 -8.05
C ILE A 209 -8.81 6.89 -6.86
N ARG A 210 -8.92 6.05 -5.84
CA ARG A 210 -8.01 6.06 -4.67
C ARG A 210 -6.55 5.85 -5.09
N ILE A 211 -6.30 4.87 -5.95
CA ILE A 211 -4.97 4.57 -6.50
C ILE A 211 -4.41 5.78 -7.27
N GLU A 212 -5.22 6.44 -8.11
CA GLU A 212 -4.81 7.63 -8.85
C GLU A 212 -4.53 8.82 -7.92
N VAL A 213 -5.39 9.08 -6.93
CA VAL A 213 -5.25 10.19 -5.97
C VAL A 213 -3.97 10.06 -5.14
N ASN A 214 -3.63 8.85 -4.72
CA ASN A 214 -2.50 8.60 -3.81
C ASN A 214 -1.25 8.05 -4.52
N ASN A 215 -1.29 7.93 -5.86
CA ASN A 215 -0.22 7.36 -6.68
C ASN A 215 0.26 5.97 -6.18
N GLU A 216 -0.67 5.12 -5.70
CA GLU A 216 -0.35 3.93 -4.88
C GLU A 216 0.49 2.88 -5.63
N LEU A 217 0.25 2.71 -6.93
CA LEU A 217 0.90 1.65 -7.72
C LEU A 217 2.26 2.06 -8.28
N ASP A 218 2.39 3.27 -8.81
CA ASP A 218 3.61 3.69 -9.51
C ASP A 218 4.78 3.90 -8.54
N ILE A 219 4.50 4.13 -7.26
CA ILE A 219 5.51 4.27 -6.21
C ILE A 219 6.09 2.93 -5.72
N ILE A 220 5.39 1.81 -5.92
CA ILE A 220 5.82 0.50 -5.39
C ILE A 220 7.16 0.06 -6.01
N PRO A 221 7.31 -0.10 -7.34
CA PRO A 221 8.56 -0.56 -7.93
C PRO A 221 9.81 0.28 -7.55
N PRO A 222 9.82 1.62 -7.66
CA PRO A 222 11.00 2.41 -7.30
C PRO A 222 11.34 2.34 -5.81
N THR A 223 10.33 2.26 -4.93
CA THR A 223 10.53 2.08 -3.49
C THR A 223 11.18 0.73 -3.20
N LEU A 224 10.67 -0.35 -3.80
CA LEU A 224 11.23 -1.69 -3.63
C LEU A 224 12.67 -1.76 -4.14
N MET A 225 12.97 -1.18 -5.30
CA MET A 225 14.34 -1.11 -5.83
C MET A 225 15.27 -0.41 -4.85
N THR A 226 14.85 0.73 -4.29
CA THR A 226 15.63 1.48 -3.30
C THR A 226 15.88 0.68 -2.03
N LEU A 227 14.86 0.02 -1.49
CA LEU A 227 15.00 -0.82 -0.29
C LEU A 227 15.93 -2.01 -0.55
N VAL A 228 15.82 -2.65 -1.72
CA VAL A 228 16.69 -3.79 -2.08
C VAL A 228 18.16 -3.38 -2.11
N GLU A 229 18.49 -2.19 -2.60
CA GLU A 229 19.87 -1.70 -2.57
C GLU A 229 20.36 -1.36 -1.16
N ALA A 230 19.46 -0.91 -0.28
CA ALA A 230 19.79 -0.56 1.11
C ALA A 230 19.85 -1.75 2.07
N LEU A 231 19.23 -2.88 1.73
CA LEU A 231 19.29 -4.10 2.54
C LEU A 231 20.73 -4.61 2.65
N LYS A 232 21.17 -4.83 3.88
CA LYS A 232 22.38 -5.61 4.19
C LYS A 232 22.18 -7.06 3.77
N ILE A 233 23.27 -7.79 3.60
CA ILE A 233 23.23 -9.25 3.41
C ILE A 233 22.42 -9.90 4.53
N ASP A 234 21.62 -10.90 4.15
CA ASP A 234 20.61 -11.57 4.97
C ASP A 234 19.43 -10.71 5.42
N GLY A 235 19.39 -9.42 5.05
CA GLY A 235 18.29 -8.52 5.37
C GLY A 235 17.00 -8.92 4.64
N ILE A 236 15.85 -8.68 5.28
CA ILE A 236 14.56 -9.18 4.80
C ILE A 236 13.61 -8.05 4.47
N LEU A 237 13.03 -8.09 3.27
CA LEU A 237 11.95 -7.21 2.86
C LEU A 237 10.64 -8.00 2.81
N ALA A 238 9.65 -7.49 3.52
CA ALA A 238 8.32 -8.06 3.62
C ALA A 238 7.29 -7.07 3.09
N VAL A 239 6.47 -7.51 2.13
CA VAL A 239 5.47 -6.65 1.47
C VAL A 239 4.12 -7.33 1.53
N ILE A 240 3.16 -6.64 2.13
CA ILE A 240 1.75 -7.01 2.14
C ILE A 240 1.08 -6.34 0.93
N THR A 241 0.18 -7.05 0.26
CA THR A 241 -0.60 -6.52 -0.86
C THR A 241 -2.05 -6.93 -0.68
N PHE A 242 -2.99 -6.08 -1.11
CA PHE A 242 -4.42 -6.28 -0.96
C PHE A 242 -5.14 -6.52 -2.27
N HIS A 243 -4.49 -6.25 -3.40
CA HIS A 243 -5.06 -6.51 -4.72
C HIS A 243 -4.05 -7.03 -5.75
N SER A 244 -4.59 -7.49 -6.88
CA SER A 244 -3.89 -8.12 -8.00
C SER A 244 -2.77 -7.26 -8.57
N LEU A 245 -3.02 -5.96 -8.75
CA LEU A 245 -2.07 -5.03 -9.36
C LEU A 245 -0.84 -4.79 -8.47
N GLU A 246 -1.02 -4.57 -7.17
CA GLU A 246 0.09 -4.48 -6.20
C GLU A 246 0.90 -5.78 -6.18
N ASP A 247 0.22 -6.92 -6.03
CA ASP A 247 0.84 -8.24 -5.97
C ASP A 247 1.68 -8.54 -7.23
N ARG A 248 1.19 -8.10 -8.40
CA ARG A 248 1.90 -8.20 -9.67
C ARG A 248 3.16 -7.32 -9.69
N ALA A 249 3.03 -6.04 -9.32
CA ALA A 249 4.16 -5.10 -9.28
C ALA A 249 5.27 -5.57 -8.34
N VAL A 250 4.91 -6.07 -7.14
CA VAL A 250 5.86 -6.62 -6.16
C VAL A 250 6.55 -7.86 -6.73
N LYS A 251 5.78 -8.82 -7.28
CA LYS A 251 6.32 -10.06 -7.85
C LYS A 251 7.29 -9.78 -8.99
N GLU A 252 6.91 -8.94 -9.94
CA GLU A 252 7.76 -8.60 -11.09
C GLU A 252 9.04 -7.90 -10.65
N THR A 253 8.95 -6.99 -9.67
CA THR A 253 10.13 -6.32 -9.13
C THR A 253 11.07 -7.31 -8.44
N PHE A 254 10.56 -8.19 -7.57
CA PHE A 254 11.37 -9.21 -6.90
C PHE A 254 11.98 -10.19 -7.91
N GLN A 255 11.23 -10.61 -8.92
CA GLN A 255 11.70 -11.58 -9.91
C GLN A 255 12.93 -11.05 -10.67
N ARG A 256 12.98 -9.75 -11.02
CA ARG A 256 14.15 -9.13 -11.66
C ARG A 256 15.42 -9.28 -10.82
N TYR A 257 15.32 -9.09 -9.50
CA TYR A 257 16.46 -9.22 -8.60
C TYR A 257 16.81 -10.67 -8.24
N VAL A 258 15.91 -11.62 -8.49
CA VAL A 258 16.13 -13.06 -8.28
C VAL A 258 16.77 -13.70 -9.51
N GLU A 259 16.29 -13.37 -10.71
CA GLU A 259 16.86 -13.88 -11.97
C GLU A 259 18.25 -13.28 -12.24
N GLY A 260 18.43 -12.03 -11.84
CA GLY A 260 19.66 -11.31 -12.06
C GLY A 260 19.81 -10.89 -13.52
N CYS A 261 20.33 -11.79 -14.37
CA CYS A 261 20.70 -11.46 -15.75
C CYS A 261 19.49 -10.94 -16.56
N THR A 262 19.64 -9.76 -17.16
CA THR A 262 18.63 -9.13 -18.01
C THR A 262 18.95 -9.22 -19.50
N CYS A 263 20.04 -9.90 -19.89
CA CYS A 263 20.40 -10.10 -21.29
C CYS A 263 19.31 -10.91 -22.02
N PRO A 264 19.08 -10.67 -23.33
CA PRO A 264 18.22 -11.53 -24.13
C PRO A 264 18.69 -12.99 -24.06
N ARG A 265 17.75 -13.94 -24.08
CA ARG A 265 18.07 -15.37 -23.95
C ARG A 265 18.98 -15.89 -25.05
N ASP A 266 18.98 -15.23 -26.21
CA ASP A 266 19.78 -15.61 -27.37
C ASP A 266 21.25 -15.17 -27.26
N PHE A 267 21.61 -14.41 -26.21
CA PHE A 267 22.99 -14.01 -25.96
C PHE A 267 23.77 -15.17 -25.35
N PRO A 268 24.91 -15.58 -25.94
CA PRO A 268 25.64 -16.76 -25.48
C PRO A 268 26.36 -16.57 -24.14
N VAL A 269 26.62 -15.32 -23.74
CA VAL A 269 27.28 -14.96 -22.48
C VAL A 269 26.62 -13.71 -21.90
N CYS A 270 26.44 -13.68 -20.58
CA CYS A 270 25.95 -12.48 -19.87
C CYS A 270 26.95 -11.33 -20.01
N ILE A 271 26.48 -10.19 -20.52
CA ILE A 271 27.25 -8.94 -20.62
C ILE A 271 26.72 -7.84 -19.70
N CYS A 272 25.53 -8.01 -19.13
CA CYS A 272 24.92 -6.99 -18.26
C CYS A 272 25.56 -6.92 -16.87
N GLY A 273 26.31 -7.96 -16.46
CA GLY A 273 26.95 -8.05 -15.15
C GLY A 273 25.98 -8.10 -13.97
N PHE A 274 24.66 -8.13 -14.22
CA PHE A 274 23.65 -8.10 -13.19
C PHE A 274 23.51 -9.48 -12.55
N LYS A 275 23.94 -9.57 -11.29
CA LYS A 275 23.86 -10.79 -10.48
C LYS A 275 22.57 -10.81 -9.66
N PRO A 276 22.02 -11.99 -9.35
CA PRO A 276 20.96 -12.12 -8.36
C PRO A 276 21.35 -11.44 -7.05
N LYS A 277 20.46 -10.60 -6.52
CA LYS A 277 20.61 -9.92 -5.22
C LYS A 277 19.60 -10.40 -4.18
N LEU A 278 18.56 -11.13 -4.61
CA LEU A 278 17.49 -11.58 -3.74
C LEU A 278 17.24 -13.08 -3.86
N LYS A 279 16.79 -13.66 -2.74
CA LYS A 279 16.21 -15.00 -2.65
C LYS A 279 14.77 -14.88 -2.15
N ILE A 280 13.83 -15.49 -2.87
CA ILE A 280 12.43 -15.59 -2.41
C ILE A 280 12.36 -16.57 -1.23
N LEU A 281 11.82 -16.11 -0.10
CA LEU A 281 11.63 -16.94 1.09
C LEU A 281 10.33 -17.75 0.99
N ASN A 282 9.28 -17.20 0.39
CA ASN A 282 7.98 -17.87 0.20
C ASN A 282 7.55 -17.89 -1.28
N ARG A 283 7.61 -19.06 -1.92
CA ARG A 283 7.19 -19.22 -3.34
C ARG A 283 5.71 -18.87 -3.56
N LYS A 284 4.86 -19.26 -2.61
CA LYS A 284 3.46 -18.83 -2.54
C LYS A 284 3.35 -17.71 -1.50
N PRO A 285 2.55 -16.66 -1.76
CA PRO A 285 2.33 -15.64 -0.76
C PRO A 285 1.73 -16.25 0.51
N MET A 286 2.16 -15.78 1.67
CA MET A 286 1.48 -16.09 2.92
C MET A 286 0.14 -15.35 2.94
N VAL A 287 -0.91 -16.02 3.42
CA VAL A 287 -2.27 -15.50 3.48
C VAL A 287 -2.81 -15.64 4.89
N ALA A 288 -3.84 -14.86 5.20
CA ALA A 288 -4.40 -14.80 6.55
C ALA A 288 -4.95 -16.15 7.01
N SER A 289 -4.79 -16.44 8.30
CA SER A 289 -5.32 -17.66 8.92
C SER A 289 -6.85 -17.62 8.98
N LYS A 290 -7.49 -18.78 9.17
CA LYS A 290 -8.97 -18.83 9.31
C LYS A 290 -9.44 -17.98 10.51
N GLU A 291 -8.72 -18.04 11.63
CA GLU A 291 -9.00 -17.28 12.84
C GLU A 291 -8.90 -15.76 12.60
N GLU A 292 -7.90 -15.31 11.83
CA GLU A 292 -7.78 -13.91 11.45
C GLU A 292 -8.92 -13.48 10.53
N LEU A 293 -9.36 -14.34 9.60
CA LEU A 293 -10.45 -14.03 8.69
C LEU A 293 -11.82 -13.92 9.38
N GLU A 294 -12.02 -14.60 10.50
CA GLU A 294 -13.24 -14.50 11.32
C GLU A 294 -13.32 -13.15 12.04
N THR A 295 -12.18 -12.60 12.45
CA THR A 295 -12.11 -11.37 13.26
C THR A 295 -11.74 -10.13 12.44
N ASN A 296 -11.14 -10.30 11.27
CA ASN A 296 -10.69 -9.24 10.38
C ASN A 296 -11.00 -9.54 8.91
N SER A 297 -12.15 -9.06 8.45
CA SER A 297 -12.56 -9.17 7.05
C SER A 297 -11.60 -8.52 6.06
N ARG A 298 -10.76 -7.57 6.51
CA ARG A 298 -9.79 -6.83 5.69
C ARG A 298 -8.61 -7.71 5.28
N SER A 299 -8.31 -8.77 6.04
CA SER A 299 -7.23 -9.72 5.74
C SER A 299 -7.57 -10.69 4.60
N ARG A 300 -8.83 -10.73 4.13
CA ARG A 300 -9.31 -11.69 3.12
C ARG A 300 -8.53 -11.69 1.82
N SER A 301 -8.10 -10.51 1.36
CA SER A 301 -7.37 -10.36 0.09
C SER A 301 -5.87 -10.14 0.31
N ALA A 302 -5.41 -10.17 1.56
CA ALA A 302 -4.04 -9.87 1.91
C ALA A 302 -3.10 -11.01 1.49
N LYS A 303 -1.97 -10.63 0.89
CA LYS A 303 -0.90 -11.52 0.48
C LYS A 303 0.43 -10.94 0.92
N LEU A 304 1.16 -11.68 1.73
CA LEU A 304 2.50 -11.34 2.18
C LEU A 304 3.56 -12.04 1.31
N ARG A 305 4.48 -11.26 0.75
CA ARG A 305 5.67 -11.74 0.03
C ARG A 305 6.92 -11.32 0.76
N THR A 306 7.87 -12.24 0.87
CA THR A 306 9.13 -12.00 1.58
C THR A 306 10.34 -12.44 0.76
N VAL A 307 11.36 -11.59 0.75
CA VAL A 307 12.64 -11.81 0.07
C VAL A 307 13.78 -11.49 1.00
N GLN A 308 14.89 -12.20 0.84
CA GLN A 308 16.12 -12.01 1.58
C GLN A 308 17.23 -11.55 0.64
N LYS A 309 18.05 -10.59 1.07
CA LYS A 309 19.26 -10.16 0.37
C LYS A 309 20.34 -11.24 0.41
N ILE A 310 20.95 -11.53 -0.73
CA ILE A 310 22.10 -12.46 -0.89
C ILE A 310 23.34 -11.74 -1.40
#